data_AF-A0A933W8S7-F1
#
_entry.id   AF-A0A933W8S7-F1
#
_cell.length_a   1.000
_cell.length_b   1.000
_cell.length_c   1.000
_cell.angle_alpha   90.00
_cell.angle_beta   90.00
_cell.angle_gamma   90.00
#
_symmetry.space_group_name_H-M   'P 1'
#
loop_
_entity.id
_entity.type
_entity.pdbx_description
1 polymer ?
#
loop_
_entity_poly.entity_id
_entity_poly.type
_entity_poly.pdbx_seq_one_letter_code
_entity_poly.pdbx_strand_id
1 'polypeptide(L)'
;MKKTKILLLIFLGIIALPVLLIATPNSLGERIGERIKEEARAQGYLEYTPLQAKKLAETRCTQCHEVDRIAKYCSRCGPPFIVVITHMKRLMKQFMEREPGKKITGLTKPQELAVVQAWNAMVGNWEADFRREDMEAMIGKENTHLLALLDTPIGQREIERGLKEAGIRLKGAYVEEMKH
;
A
#
# COMPACT_ATOMS: atom_id res chain seq x y z
N MET A 1 -4.58 47.20 -21.44
CA MET A 1 -4.98 46.18 -22.45
C MET A 1 -3.83 45.27 -22.93
N LYS A 2 -2.66 45.79 -23.38
CA LYS A 2 -1.54 44.92 -23.82
C LYS A 2 -0.97 44.01 -22.72
N LYS A 3 -0.76 44.54 -21.50
CA LYS A 3 -0.22 43.78 -20.36
C LYS A 3 -1.14 42.63 -19.91
N THR A 4 -2.46 42.87 -19.94
CA THR A 4 -3.48 41.87 -19.59
C THR A 4 -3.53 40.72 -20.58
N LYS A 5 -3.38 40.99 -21.89
CA LYS A 5 -3.30 39.94 -22.92
C LYS A 5 -2.02 39.09 -22.81
N ILE A 6 -0.89 39.71 -22.45
CA ILE A 6 0.39 39.00 -22.24
C ILE A 6 0.29 38.10 -21.01
N LEU A 7 -0.27 38.58 -19.90
CA LEU A 7 -0.53 37.79 -18.70
C LEU A 7 -1.44 36.59 -18.99
N LEU A 8 -2.51 36.80 -19.78
CA LEU A 8 -3.43 35.73 -20.17
C LEU A 8 -2.76 34.67 -21.04
N LEU A 9 -1.89 35.07 -21.97
CA LEU A 9 -1.10 34.15 -22.81
C LEU A 9 -0.06 33.36 -22.00
N ILE A 10 0.61 34.01 -21.04
CA ILE A 10 1.54 33.33 -20.13
C ILE A 10 0.76 32.32 -19.27
N PHE A 11 -0.39 32.71 -18.71
CA PHE A 11 -1.22 31.83 -17.90
C PHE A 11 -1.76 30.63 -18.71
N LEU A 12 -2.22 30.87 -19.93
CA LEU A 12 -2.61 29.82 -20.88
C LEU A 12 -1.42 28.90 -21.22
N GLY A 13 -0.23 29.45 -21.43
CA GLY A 13 0.98 28.67 -21.68
C GLY A 13 1.37 27.79 -20.50
N ILE A 14 1.26 28.30 -19.27
CA ILE A 14 1.54 27.56 -18.04
C ILE A 14 0.58 26.38 -17.85
N ILE A 15 -0.68 26.49 -18.29
CA ILE A 15 -1.67 25.39 -18.21
C ILE A 15 -1.54 24.44 -19.39
N ALA A 16 -1.33 24.96 -20.61
CA ALA A 16 -1.29 24.17 -21.83
C ALA A 16 -0.04 23.30 -21.93
N LEU A 17 1.12 23.79 -21.45
CA LEU A 17 2.40 23.07 -21.57
C LEU A 17 2.42 21.76 -20.75
N PRO A 18 1.98 21.71 -19.48
CA PRO A 18 1.84 20.45 -18.73
C PRO A 18 0.85 19.49 -19.37
N VAL A 19 -0.29 19.99 -19.87
CA VAL A 19 -1.30 19.15 -20.53
C VAL A 19 -0.74 18.52 -21.80
N LEU A 20 -0.02 19.29 -22.61
CA LEU A 20 0.65 18.80 -23.83
C LEU A 20 1.75 17.79 -23.50
N LEU A 21 2.51 18.01 -22.42
CA LEU A 21 3.54 17.09 -21.94
C LEU A 21 2.98 15.74 -21.49
N ILE A 22 1.79 15.72 -20.89
CA ILE A 22 1.10 14.49 -20.46
C ILE A 22 0.39 13.79 -21.62
N ALA A 23 -0.21 14.56 -22.54
CA ALA A 23 -1.01 14.02 -23.64
C ALA A 23 -0.18 13.47 -24.82
N THR A 24 1.09 13.86 -24.93
CA THR A 24 1.98 13.34 -25.97
C THR A 24 2.68 12.06 -25.51
N PRO A 25 2.78 11.03 -26.37
CA PRO A 25 3.46 9.77 -26.04
C PRO A 25 4.97 9.99 -25.98
N ASN A 26 5.44 10.51 -24.85
CA ASN A 26 6.83 10.74 -24.55
C ASN A 26 7.15 10.19 -23.15
N SER A 27 8.40 9.81 -22.92
CA SER A 27 8.83 9.15 -21.67
C SER A 27 8.66 10.00 -20.41
N LEU A 28 8.64 11.33 -20.55
CA LEU A 28 8.39 12.25 -19.43
C LEU A 28 6.89 12.30 -19.08
N GLY A 29 6.03 12.37 -20.09
CA GLY A 29 4.57 12.31 -19.98
C GLY A 29 4.10 11.01 -19.35
N GLU A 30 4.66 9.87 -19.76
CA GLU A 30 4.39 8.57 -19.15
C GLU A 30 4.77 8.53 -17.67
N ARG A 31 5.98 9.02 -17.31
CA ARG A 31 6.43 9.07 -15.91
C ARG A 31 5.54 9.97 -15.05
N ILE A 32 5.15 11.13 -15.57
CA ILE A 32 4.25 12.06 -14.87
C ILE A 32 2.86 11.42 -14.72
N GLY A 33 2.34 10.81 -15.79
CA GLY A 33 1.07 10.10 -15.79
C GLY A 33 1.05 8.96 -14.78
N GLU A 34 2.10 8.14 -14.72
CA GLU A 34 2.20 7.08 -13.71
C GLU A 34 2.29 7.63 -12.29
N ARG A 35 3.04 8.72 -12.07
CA ARG A 35 3.08 9.39 -10.76
C ARG A 35 1.72 9.92 -10.34
N ILE A 36 0.95 10.49 -11.27
CA ILE A 36 -0.42 10.94 -11.01
C ILE A 36 -1.32 9.76 -10.67
N LYS A 37 -1.21 8.63 -11.39
CA LYS A 37 -1.98 7.42 -11.07
C LYS A 37 -1.58 6.82 -9.72
N GLU A 38 -0.29 6.83 -9.38
CA GLU A 38 0.22 6.39 -8.07
C GLU A 38 -0.35 7.25 -6.94
N GLU A 39 -0.34 8.57 -7.10
CA GLU A 39 -0.95 9.49 -6.13
C GLU A 39 -2.46 9.29 -6.04
N ALA A 40 -3.14 9.17 -7.19
CA ALA A 40 -4.58 8.89 -7.23
C ALA A 40 -4.94 7.59 -6.47
N ARG A 41 -4.12 6.54 -6.59
CA ARG A 41 -4.29 5.31 -5.79
C ARG A 41 -4.02 5.54 -4.31
N ALA A 42 -2.97 6.28 -3.97
CA ALA A 42 -2.63 6.60 -2.59
C ALA A 42 -3.77 7.39 -1.90
N GLN A 43 -4.46 8.25 -2.64
CA GLN A 43 -5.61 9.01 -2.17
C GLN A 43 -6.94 8.23 -2.24
N GLY A 44 -6.95 7.03 -2.84
CA GLY A 44 -8.13 6.17 -2.93
C GLY A 44 -9.06 6.45 -4.11
N TYR A 45 -8.63 7.25 -5.09
CA TYR A 45 -9.39 7.49 -6.33
C TYR A 45 -9.25 6.36 -7.34
N LEU A 46 -8.21 5.56 -7.23
CA LEU A 46 -7.94 4.40 -8.07
C LEU A 46 -7.61 3.21 -7.18
N GLU A 47 -8.05 2.02 -7.59
CA GLU A 47 -7.72 0.79 -6.88
C GLU A 47 -6.32 0.28 -7.25
N TYR A 48 -5.73 -0.49 -6.33
CA TYR A 48 -4.50 -1.22 -6.59
C TYR A 48 -4.83 -2.57 -7.23
N THR A 49 -4.19 -2.87 -8.36
CA THR A 49 -4.18 -4.24 -8.86
C THR A 49 -3.33 -5.15 -7.95
N PRO A 50 -3.55 -6.47 -7.97
CA PRO A 50 -2.74 -7.44 -7.21
C PRO A 50 -1.21 -7.23 -7.36
N LEU A 51 -0.72 -7.09 -8.60
CA LEU A 51 0.71 -6.90 -8.87
C LEU A 51 1.23 -5.54 -8.39
N GLN A 52 0.42 -4.49 -8.49
CA GLN A 52 0.79 -3.17 -7.96
C GLN A 52 0.85 -3.18 -6.43
N ALA A 53 -0.07 -3.87 -5.76
CA ALA A 53 -0.06 -4.04 -4.33
C ALA A 53 1.17 -4.83 -3.85
N LYS A 54 1.54 -5.91 -4.56
CA LYS A 54 2.81 -6.62 -4.34
C LYS A 54 4.00 -5.68 -4.44
N LYS A 55 4.12 -4.94 -5.55
CA LYS A 55 5.24 -4.01 -5.77
C LYS A 55 5.30 -2.95 -4.66
N LEU A 56 4.15 -2.42 -4.25
CA LEU A 56 4.04 -1.47 -3.15
C LEU A 56 4.52 -2.09 -1.83
N ALA A 57 4.05 -3.28 -1.48
CA ALA A 57 4.42 -4.01 -0.27
C ALA A 57 5.94 -4.26 -0.20
N GLU A 58 6.53 -4.75 -1.28
CA GLU A 58 7.98 -4.95 -1.38
C GLU A 58 8.71 -3.60 -1.22
N THR A 59 8.33 -2.58 -2.00
CA THR A 59 8.99 -1.27 -1.99
C THR A 59 8.93 -0.58 -0.62
N ARG A 60 7.83 -0.77 0.13
CA ARG A 60 7.61 -0.10 1.42
C ARG A 60 8.28 -0.85 2.56
N CYS A 61 8.10 -2.16 2.64
CA CYS A 61 8.58 -2.94 3.78
C CYS A 61 10.08 -3.28 3.67
N THR A 62 10.64 -3.33 2.47
CA THR A 62 12.09 -3.54 2.27
C THR A 62 12.97 -2.36 2.64
N GLN A 63 12.36 -1.19 2.93
CA GLN A 63 13.10 -0.06 3.50
C GLN A 63 13.62 -0.34 4.91
N CYS A 64 13.04 -1.33 5.60
CA CYS A 64 13.40 -1.68 6.98
C CYS A 64 13.74 -3.15 7.18
N HIS A 65 13.27 -4.05 6.31
CA HIS A 65 13.44 -5.50 6.47
C HIS A 65 13.75 -6.21 5.15
N GLU A 66 14.75 -7.09 5.15
CA GLU A 66 15.00 -7.98 4.02
C GLU A 66 13.79 -8.88 3.71
N VAL A 67 13.50 -9.12 2.43
CA VAL A 67 12.36 -9.94 1.99
C VAL A 67 12.41 -11.34 2.62
N ASP A 68 13.60 -11.95 2.69
CA ASP A 68 13.80 -13.28 3.29
C ASP A 68 13.42 -13.34 4.77
N ARG A 69 13.56 -12.22 5.49
CA ARG A 69 13.12 -12.12 6.88
C ARG A 69 11.59 -12.10 6.95
N ILE A 70 10.95 -11.34 6.07
CA ILE A 70 9.49 -11.23 6.01
C ILE A 70 8.87 -12.56 5.57
N ALA A 71 9.49 -13.25 4.61
CA ALA A 71 9.03 -14.54 4.11
C ALA A 71 8.96 -15.61 5.22
N LYS A 72 9.84 -15.55 6.22
CA LYS A 72 9.87 -16.49 7.35
C LYS A 72 8.90 -16.13 8.48
N TYR A 73 8.13 -15.05 8.33
CA TYR A 73 7.13 -14.64 9.31
C TYR A 73 5.97 -15.66 9.35
N CYS A 74 5.50 -16.00 10.55
CA CYS A 74 4.40 -16.95 10.76
C CYS A 74 3.64 -16.62 12.05
N SER A 75 2.53 -17.32 12.30
CA SER A 75 1.68 -17.13 13.48
C SER A 75 2.39 -17.31 14.82
N ARG A 76 3.48 -18.10 14.86
CA ARG A 76 4.32 -18.25 16.07
C ARG A 76 5.22 -17.04 16.32
N CYS A 77 5.59 -16.31 15.28
CA CYS A 77 6.53 -15.20 15.36
C CYS A 77 5.85 -13.88 15.70
N GLY A 78 4.54 -13.74 15.45
CA GLY A 78 3.83 -12.52 15.77
C GLY A 78 2.40 -12.46 15.21
N PRO A 79 1.72 -11.32 15.41
CA PRO A 79 0.32 -11.15 15.02
C PRO A 79 0.14 -11.07 13.49
N PRO A 80 -1.10 -11.20 12.98
CA PRO A 80 -1.36 -11.11 11.54
C PRO A 80 -0.95 -9.76 10.95
N PHE A 81 -0.69 -9.69 9.64
CA PHE A 81 -0.17 -8.47 9.00
C PHE A 81 -1.08 -7.24 9.18
N ILE A 82 -2.40 -7.46 9.29
CA ILE A 82 -3.38 -6.41 9.58
C ILE A 82 -3.14 -5.70 10.92
N VAL A 83 -2.55 -6.41 11.90
CA VAL A 83 -2.13 -5.84 13.18
C VAL A 83 -0.73 -5.23 13.07
N VAL A 84 0.19 -5.91 12.37
CA VAL A 84 1.57 -5.43 12.15
C VAL A 84 1.58 -4.04 11.52
N ILE A 85 0.72 -3.78 10.54
CA ILE A 85 0.67 -2.49 9.84
C ILE A 85 0.32 -1.34 10.81
N THR A 86 -0.58 -1.60 11.77
CA THR A 86 -0.99 -0.62 12.79
C THR A 86 0.18 -0.24 13.69
N HIS A 87 0.91 -1.23 14.20
CA HIS A 87 2.08 -0.98 15.05
C HIS A 87 3.24 -0.34 14.27
N MET A 88 3.43 -0.72 13.01
CA MET A 88 4.43 -0.12 12.14
C MET A 88 4.19 1.39 11.98
N LYS A 89 2.95 1.84 11.77
CA LYS A 89 2.63 3.28 11.68
C LYS A 89 3.05 4.05 12.94
N ARG A 90 2.78 3.48 14.12
CA ARG A 90 3.18 4.10 15.39
C ARG A 90 4.69 4.20 15.52
N LEU A 91 5.43 3.15 15.14
CA LEU A 91 6.90 3.14 15.16
C LEU A 91 7.48 4.13 14.14
N MET A 92 6.92 4.19 12.93
CA MET A 92 7.35 5.14 11.90
C MET A 92 7.14 6.58 12.35
N LYS A 93 6.01 6.89 13.02
CA LYS A 93 5.78 8.22 13.59
C LYS A 93 6.88 8.60 14.60
N GLN A 94 7.18 7.71 15.54
CA GLN A 94 8.25 7.94 16.53
C GLN A 94 9.62 8.06 15.87
N PHE A 95 9.88 7.28 14.81
CA PHE A 95 11.12 7.36 14.07
C PHE A 95 11.28 8.71 13.36
N MET A 96 10.25 9.19 12.67
CA MET A 96 10.27 10.50 11.99
C MET A 96 10.45 11.66 12.99
N GLU A 97 9.91 11.54 14.20
CA GLU A 97 10.13 12.52 15.28
C GLU A 97 11.59 12.54 15.77
N ARG A 98 12.25 11.37 15.82
CA ARG A 98 13.66 11.24 16.27
C ARG A 98 14.67 11.56 15.18
N GLU A 99 14.35 11.26 13.93
CA GLU A 99 15.25 11.32 12.78
C GLU A 99 14.64 12.20 11.67
N PRO A 100 14.46 13.52 11.91
CA PRO A 100 13.75 14.39 10.97
C PRO A 100 14.44 14.53 9.60
N GLY A 101 15.73 14.17 9.51
CA GLY A 101 16.48 14.13 8.26
C GLY A 101 16.23 12.90 7.38
N LYS A 102 15.59 11.84 7.92
CA LYS A 102 15.31 10.61 7.17
C LYS A 102 13.90 10.65 6.58
N LYS A 103 13.83 10.56 5.25
CA LYS A 103 12.57 10.57 4.49
C LYS A 103 11.92 9.18 4.44
N ILE A 104 11.45 8.70 5.59
CA ILE A 104 10.49 7.59 5.60
C ILE A 104 9.10 8.19 5.37
N THR A 105 8.38 7.66 4.39
CA THR A 105 7.01 8.12 4.10
C THR A 105 6.01 7.12 4.64
N GLY A 106 5.04 7.63 5.40
CA GLY A 106 3.92 6.83 5.91
C GLY A 106 3.08 6.23 4.79
N LEU A 107 2.24 5.25 5.15
CA LEU A 107 1.24 4.70 4.26
C LEU A 107 -0.07 5.48 4.41
N THR A 108 -0.77 5.67 3.30
CA THR A 108 -2.17 6.09 3.31
C THR A 108 -3.10 4.90 3.59
N LYS A 109 -4.38 5.15 3.92
CA LYS A 109 -5.34 4.06 4.17
C LYS A 109 -5.46 3.06 3.01
N PRO A 110 -5.58 3.48 1.72
CA PRO A 110 -5.58 2.54 0.60
C PRO A 110 -4.28 1.73 0.49
N GLN A 111 -3.14 2.36 0.79
CA GLN A 111 -1.85 1.67 0.78
C GLN A 111 -1.74 0.64 1.90
N GLU A 112 -2.26 0.93 3.09
CA GLU A 112 -2.32 -0.03 4.20
C GLU A 112 -3.12 -1.28 3.80
N LEU A 113 -4.31 -1.10 3.22
CA LEU A 113 -5.14 -2.20 2.74
C LEU A 113 -4.42 -3.04 1.67
N ALA A 114 -3.78 -2.37 0.71
CA ALA A 114 -3.05 -3.04 -0.37
C ALA A 114 -1.86 -3.83 0.16
N VAL A 115 -1.09 -3.25 1.09
CA VAL A 115 0.10 -3.88 1.69
C VAL A 115 -0.29 -5.08 2.55
N VAL A 116 -1.32 -4.97 3.38
CA VAL A 116 -1.80 -6.08 4.22
C VAL A 116 -2.25 -7.26 3.35
N GLN A 117 -3.13 -7.01 2.38
CA GLN A 117 -3.62 -8.07 1.48
C GLN A 117 -2.48 -8.71 0.67
N ALA A 118 -1.51 -7.92 0.23
CA ALA A 118 -0.35 -8.44 -0.50
C ALA A 118 0.51 -9.36 0.36
N TRP A 119 0.82 -8.97 1.60
CA TRP A 119 1.61 -9.80 2.51
C TRP A 119 0.84 -11.05 2.98
N ASN A 120 -0.46 -10.92 3.24
CA ASN A 120 -1.33 -12.07 3.54
C ASN A 120 -1.31 -13.11 2.41
N ALA A 121 -1.33 -12.69 1.15
CA ALA A 121 -1.23 -13.62 0.02
C ALA A 121 0.18 -14.23 -0.13
N MET A 122 1.20 -13.38 -0.03
CA MET A 122 2.58 -13.79 -0.33
C MET A 122 3.22 -14.64 0.78
N VAL A 123 2.84 -14.42 2.03
CA VAL A 123 3.45 -15.07 3.21
C VAL A 123 2.46 -16.01 3.89
N GLY A 124 1.23 -15.57 4.13
CA GLY A 124 0.16 -16.34 4.77
C GLY A 124 -0.75 -15.45 5.59
N ASN A 125 -1.99 -15.90 5.82
CA ASN A 125 -3.01 -15.15 6.54
C ASN A 125 -3.54 -15.91 7.76
N TRP A 126 -2.85 -15.79 8.89
CA TRP A 126 -3.25 -16.42 10.15
C TRP A 126 -4.15 -15.54 11.02
N GLU A 127 -5.00 -14.69 10.42
CA GLU A 127 -6.03 -13.96 11.19
C GLU A 127 -6.95 -14.92 11.96
N ALA A 128 -7.23 -16.11 11.41
CA ALA A 128 -8.03 -17.14 12.07
C ALA A 128 -7.37 -17.78 13.30
N ASP A 129 -6.04 -17.69 13.45
CA ASP A 129 -5.31 -18.21 14.61
C ASP A 129 -5.42 -17.27 15.82
N PHE A 130 -5.97 -16.07 15.64
CA PHE A 130 -6.07 -15.04 16.67
C PHE A 130 -7.52 -14.81 17.08
N ARG A 131 -7.73 -14.52 18.37
CA ARG A 131 -9.04 -14.09 18.85
C ARG A 131 -9.39 -12.75 18.23
N ARG A 132 -10.63 -12.66 17.76
CA ARG A 132 -11.13 -11.47 17.08
C ARG A 132 -11.09 -10.23 17.97
N GLU A 133 -11.49 -10.35 19.23
CA GLU A 133 -11.48 -9.22 20.17
C GLU A 133 -10.07 -8.66 20.38
N ASP A 134 -9.07 -9.53 20.43
CA ASP A 134 -7.67 -9.13 20.61
C ASP A 134 -7.15 -8.43 19.34
N MET A 135 -7.52 -8.91 18.15
CA MET A 135 -7.19 -8.24 16.90
C MET A 135 -7.83 -6.85 16.81
N GLU A 136 -9.12 -6.71 17.11
CA GLU A 136 -9.82 -5.42 17.11
C GLU A 136 -9.17 -4.44 18.10
N ALA A 137 -8.79 -4.91 19.29
CA ALA A 137 -8.10 -4.10 20.29
C ALA A 137 -6.71 -3.64 19.82
N MET A 138 -5.94 -4.53 19.18
CA MET A 138 -4.60 -4.19 18.64
C MET A 138 -4.66 -3.30 17.40
N ILE A 139 -5.66 -3.47 16.52
CA ILE A 139 -5.89 -2.61 15.36
C ILE A 139 -6.31 -1.21 15.80
N GLY A 140 -7.10 -1.09 16.88
CA GLY A 140 -7.57 0.19 17.39
C GLY A 140 -8.77 0.73 16.61
N LYS A 141 -9.70 1.36 17.35
CA LYS A 141 -11.00 1.82 16.84
C LYS A 141 -10.90 2.90 15.74
N GLU A 142 -9.78 3.61 15.69
CA GLU A 142 -9.52 4.66 14.70
C GLU A 142 -9.15 4.13 13.32
N ASN A 143 -8.69 2.87 13.22
CA ASN A 143 -8.30 2.25 11.95
C ASN A 143 -9.50 1.53 11.31
N THR A 144 -10.58 2.28 11.09
CA THR A 144 -11.87 1.74 10.61
C THR A 144 -11.77 0.99 9.29
N HIS A 145 -10.86 1.37 8.39
CA HIS A 145 -10.61 0.67 7.14
C HIS A 145 -9.96 -0.70 7.35
N LEU A 146 -9.08 -0.85 8.35
CA LEU A 146 -8.50 -2.16 8.71
C LEU A 146 -9.53 -3.02 9.43
N LEU A 147 -10.36 -2.45 10.29
CA LEU A 147 -11.47 -3.18 10.91
C LEU A 147 -12.46 -3.69 9.84
N ALA A 148 -12.79 -2.86 8.85
CA ALA A 148 -13.60 -3.30 7.72
C ALA A 148 -12.92 -4.40 6.88
N LEU A 149 -11.59 -4.37 6.73
CA LEU A 149 -10.84 -5.45 6.07
C LEU A 149 -10.89 -6.75 6.89
N LEU A 150 -10.80 -6.66 8.23
CA LEU A 150 -10.94 -7.80 9.12
C LEU A 150 -12.32 -8.48 8.96
N ASP A 151 -13.37 -7.68 8.75
CA ASP A 151 -14.72 -8.15 8.45
C ASP A 151 -14.90 -8.71 7.04
N THR A 152 -14.02 -8.34 6.11
CA THR A 152 -14.10 -8.78 4.72
C THR A 152 -13.58 -10.20 4.59
N PRO A 153 -14.40 -11.18 4.16
CA PRO A 153 -13.93 -12.55 3.92
C PRO A 153 -12.79 -12.58 2.90
N ILE A 154 -11.83 -13.51 3.04
CA ILE A 154 -10.67 -13.61 2.15
C ILE A 154 -11.07 -13.69 0.68
N GLY A 155 -12.14 -14.43 0.37
CA GLY A 155 -12.67 -14.54 -1.00
C GLY A 155 -13.21 -13.24 -1.60
N GLN A 156 -13.39 -12.18 -0.79
CA GLN A 156 -13.81 -10.85 -1.21
C GLN A 156 -12.66 -9.82 -1.19
N ARG A 157 -11.47 -10.21 -0.68
CA ARG A 157 -10.27 -9.37 -0.65
C ARG A 157 -9.56 -9.46 -1.99
N GLU A 158 -9.88 -8.55 -2.92
CA GLU A 158 -9.49 -8.66 -4.33
C GLU A 158 -7.98 -8.81 -4.57
N ILE A 159 -7.15 -8.10 -3.79
CA ILE A 159 -5.69 -8.18 -3.91
C ILE A 159 -5.19 -9.53 -3.38
N GLU A 160 -5.67 -9.94 -2.20
CA GLU A 160 -5.25 -11.19 -1.57
C GLU A 160 -5.67 -12.39 -2.43
N ARG A 161 -6.93 -12.40 -2.86
CA ARG A 161 -7.50 -13.40 -3.79
C ARG A 161 -6.72 -13.43 -5.11
N GLY A 162 -6.56 -12.28 -5.77
CA GLY A 162 -5.91 -12.22 -7.08
C GLY A 162 -4.45 -12.68 -7.07
N LEU A 163 -3.70 -12.40 -5.98
CA LEU A 163 -2.34 -12.91 -5.82
C LEU A 163 -2.32 -14.43 -5.54
N LYS A 164 -3.23 -14.93 -4.70
CA LYS A 164 -3.36 -16.36 -4.39
C LYS A 164 -3.74 -17.17 -5.64
N GLU A 165 -4.71 -16.70 -6.42
CA GLU A 165 -5.14 -17.32 -7.69
C GLU A 165 -4.03 -17.34 -8.74
N ALA A 166 -3.18 -16.30 -8.77
CA ALA A 166 -2.01 -16.25 -9.63
C ALA A 166 -0.84 -17.14 -9.14
N GLY A 167 -0.98 -17.84 -8.00
CA GLY A 167 0.07 -18.66 -7.40
C GLY A 167 1.26 -17.84 -6.89
N ILE A 168 1.08 -16.53 -6.68
CA ILE A 168 2.15 -15.62 -6.25
C ILE A 168 2.36 -15.78 -4.75
N ARG A 169 3.51 -16.37 -4.40
CA ARG A 169 3.89 -16.64 -3.02
C ARG A 169 5.40 -16.52 -2.86
N LEU A 170 5.86 -16.07 -1.70
CA LEU A 170 7.29 -16.03 -1.42
C LEU A 170 7.84 -17.43 -1.15
N LYS A 171 9.04 -17.69 -1.69
CA LYS A 171 9.75 -18.93 -1.41
C LYS A 171 10.11 -18.98 0.08
N GLY A 172 9.74 -20.07 0.76
CA GLY A 172 9.94 -20.22 2.20
C GLY A 172 8.84 -19.63 3.08
N ALA A 173 7.79 -19.07 2.49
CA ALA A 173 6.60 -18.62 3.20
C ALA A 173 5.87 -19.78 3.91
N TYR A 174 5.38 -19.52 5.12
CA TYR A 174 4.66 -20.50 5.95
C TYR A 174 3.41 -21.05 5.27
N VAL A 175 3.42 -22.33 4.88
CA VAL A 175 2.30 -22.97 4.18
C VAL A 175 1.11 -23.08 5.14
N GLU A 176 0.06 -22.31 4.87
CA GLU A 176 -1.24 -22.54 5.52
C GLU A 176 -1.77 -23.89 5.02
N GLU A 177 -1.90 -24.85 5.93
CA GLU A 177 -2.78 -25.99 5.68
C GLU A 177 -4.20 -25.42 5.59
N MET A 178 -4.78 -25.39 4.39
CA MET A 178 -6.20 -25.08 4.21
C MET A 178 -7.00 -26.14 4.96
N LYS A 179 -7.42 -25.84 6.18
CA LYS A 179 -8.40 -26.66 6.88
C LYS A 179 -9.73 -26.50 6.14
N HIS A 180 -10.11 -27.55 5.42
CA HIS A 180 -11.41 -27.73 4.79
C HIS A 180 -12.55 -27.75 5.81
#